data_AF-A0A9E0U9U3-F1
#
_entry.id   AF-A0A9E0U9U3-F1
#
_cell.length_a   1.000
_cell.length_b   1.000
_cell.length_c   1.000
_cell.angle_alpha   90.00
_cell.angle_beta   90.00
_cell.angle_gamma   90.00
#
_symmetry.space_group_name_H-M   'P 1'
#
loop_
_entity.id
_entity.type
_entity.pdbx_description
1 polymer ?
#
loop_
_entity_poly.entity_id
_entity_poly.type
_entity_poly.pdbx_seq_one_letter_code
_entity_poly.pdbx_strand_id
1 'polypeptide(L)'
;MKPFLVIAFSAACGGLAHAVEYGSVTIPGGDNPGVRIERFSRGLCEKAGAEAKVSSQANERIDVIHIACESSGMKTGDIFARQADGRVDINYRLE
;
A
#
# COMPACT_ATOMS: atom_id res chain seq x y z
N MET A 1 25.69 54.79 -12.87
CA MET A 1 25.95 53.48 -12.23
C MET A 1 24.62 52.97 -11.71
N LYS A 2 24.08 51.86 -12.26
CA LYS A 2 22.81 51.23 -11.86
C LYS A 2 23.14 49.99 -11.00
N PRO A 3 22.42 49.70 -9.92
CA PRO A 3 22.58 48.43 -9.21
C PRO A 3 21.88 47.30 -9.99
N PHE A 4 22.60 46.20 -10.18
CA PHE A 4 22.04 44.94 -10.66
C PHE A 4 21.51 44.14 -9.46
N LEU A 5 20.20 43.85 -9.47
CA LEU A 5 19.56 42.95 -8.53
C LEU A 5 19.91 41.51 -8.92
N VAL A 6 20.63 40.80 -8.05
CA VAL A 6 20.91 39.37 -8.19
C VAL A 6 19.83 38.60 -7.43
N ILE A 7 18.98 37.86 -8.14
CA ILE A 7 18.05 36.91 -7.55
C ILE A 7 18.61 35.51 -7.83
N ALA A 8 19.13 34.86 -6.80
CA ALA A 8 19.47 33.44 -6.83
C ALA A 8 18.30 32.63 -6.26
N PHE A 9 17.42 32.12 -7.13
CA PHE A 9 16.48 31.06 -6.77
C PHE A 9 17.10 29.72 -7.17
N SER A 10 17.61 28.98 -6.19
CA SER A 10 17.94 27.57 -6.32
C SER A 10 17.75 26.88 -4.97
N ALA A 11 16.49 26.86 -4.50
CA ALA A 11 16.08 25.83 -3.57
C ALA A 11 15.85 24.56 -4.38
N ALA A 12 16.86 23.68 -4.36
CA ALA A 12 16.78 22.34 -4.92
C ALA A 12 15.57 21.62 -4.32
N CYS A 13 14.54 21.36 -5.15
CA CYS A 13 13.60 20.27 -4.90
C CYS A 13 14.37 18.96 -5.08
N GLY A 14 15.07 18.53 -4.03
CA GLY A 14 15.52 17.16 -3.87
C GLY A 14 14.29 16.29 -3.63
N GLY A 15 13.66 15.83 -4.71
CA GLY A 15 12.61 14.83 -4.61
C GLY A 15 13.21 13.57 -4.00
N LEU A 16 12.85 13.28 -2.76
CA LEU A 16 12.98 11.94 -2.20
C LEU A 16 12.14 11.05 -3.12
N ALA A 17 12.82 10.29 -3.99
CA ALA A 17 12.17 9.26 -4.77
C ALA A 17 11.65 8.22 -3.76
N HIS A 18 10.38 8.33 -3.40
CA HIS A 18 9.68 7.30 -2.64
C HIS A 18 9.79 6.01 -3.44
N ALA A 19 10.51 5.03 -2.88
CA ALA A 19 10.76 3.76 -3.53
C ALA A 19 9.48 2.93 -3.44
N VAL A 20 8.66 3.00 -4.48
CA VAL A 20 7.43 2.23 -4.53
C VAL A 20 7.77 0.75 -4.69
N GLU A 21 7.43 -0.06 -3.69
CA GLU A 21 7.55 -1.52 -3.73
C GLU A 21 6.29 -2.12 -4.35
N TYR A 22 6.47 -3.02 -5.31
CA TYR A 22 5.40 -3.85 -5.87
C TYR A 22 5.71 -5.31 -5.59
N GLY A 23 4.69 -6.09 -5.24
CA GLY A 23 4.87 -7.52 -5.06
C GLY A 23 3.59 -8.32 -5.21
N SER A 24 3.78 -9.63 -5.35
CA SER A 24 2.72 -10.61 -5.48
C SER A 24 3.11 -11.87 -4.71
N VAL A 25 2.18 -12.42 -3.94
CA VAL A 25 2.37 -13.67 -3.21
C VAL A 25 1.10 -14.50 -3.25
N THR A 26 1.28 -15.81 -3.38
CA THR A 26 0.20 -16.78 -3.28
C THR A 26 0.37 -17.55 -1.98
N ILE A 27 -0.66 -17.59 -1.15
CA ILE A 27 -0.70 -18.36 0.10
C ILE A 27 -1.83 -19.40 0.06
N PRO A 28 -1.74 -20.50 0.81
CA PRO A 28 -2.86 -21.43 0.95
C PRO A 28 -4.09 -20.74 1.58
N GLY A 29 -5.28 -21.01 1.05
CA GLY A 29 -6.53 -20.42 1.55
C GLY A 29 -6.91 -20.93 2.93
N GLY A 30 -6.72 -22.23 3.18
CA GLY A 30 -7.03 -22.86 4.48
C GLY A 30 -8.48 -22.70 4.90
N ASP A 31 -8.78 -23.06 6.15
CA ASP A 31 -10.15 -23.05 6.68
C ASP A 31 -10.66 -21.63 7.00
N ASN A 32 -9.76 -20.64 7.09
CA ASN A 32 -10.11 -19.26 7.43
C ASN A 32 -9.26 -18.23 6.66
N PRO A 33 -9.51 -18.06 5.35
CA PRO A 33 -8.72 -17.22 4.47
C PRO A 33 -8.77 -15.74 4.86
N GLY A 34 -9.91 -15.25 5.37
CA GLY A 34 -10.07 -13.85 5.78
C GLY A 34 -9.10 -13.44 6.90
N VAL A 35 -8.99 -14.25 7.96
CA VAL A 35 -8.05 -14.00 9.06
C VAL A 35 -6.59 -14.03 8.58
N ARG A 36 -6.27 -14.92 7.63
CA ARG A 36 -4.91 -15.00 7.05
C ARG A 36 -4.59 -13.76 6.22
N ILE A 37 -5.54 -13.32 5.39
CA ILE A 37 -5.43 -12.09 4.58
C ILE A 37 -5.21 -10.89 5.50
N GLU A 38 -6.01 -10.75 6.56
CA GLU A 38 -5.88 -9.63 7.50
C GLU A 38 -4.51 -9.61 8.17
N ARG A 39 -4.06 -10.75 8.72
CA ARG A 39 -2.76 -10.85 9.39
C ARG A 39 -1.60 -10.55 8.44
N PHE A 40 -1.65 -11.10 7.23
CA PHE A 40 -0.62 -10.88 6.22
C PHE A 40 -0.56 -9.42 5.78
N SER A 41 -1.72 -8.83 5.50
CA SER A 41 -1.83 -7.43 5.04
C SER A 41 -1.39 -6.45 6.12
N ARG A 42 -1.74 -6.71 7.39
CA ARG A 42 -1.26 -5.93 8.54
C ARG A 42 0.27 -5.94 8.62
N GLY A 43 0.89 -7.11 8.52
CA GLY A 43 2.36 -7.21 8.53
C GLY A 43 3.04 -6.52 7.35
N LEU A 44 2.41 -6.47 6.17
CA LEU A 44 2.92 -5.70 5.03
C LEU A 44 2.83 -4.19 5.26
N CYS A 45 1.67 -3.68 5.69
CA CYS A 45 1.54 -2.25 5.99
C CYS A 45 2.50 -1.82 7.12
N GLU A 46 2.66 -2.64 8.17
CA GLU A 46 3.57 -2.36 9.29
C GLU A 46 5.03 -2.26 8.83
N LYS A 47 5.48 -3.12 7.90
CA LYS A 47 6.83 -3.02 7.31
C LYS A 47 7.06 -1.71 6.56
N ALA A 48 6.00 -1.13 5.99
CA ALA A 48 6.02 0.17 5.34
C ALA A 48 5.75 1.35 6.29
N GLY A 49 5.70 1.12 7.62
CA GLY A 49 5.42 2.18 8.59
C GLY A 49 3.99 2.73 8.51
N ALA A 50 3.05 1.91 8.06
CA ALA A 50 1.65 2.26 7.85
C ALA A 50 0.70 1.32 8.60
N GLU A 51 -0.54 1.78 8.84
CA GLU A 51 -1.62 1.01 9.43
C GLU A 51 -2.51 0.43 8.33
N ALA A 52 -2.92 -0.84 8.49
CA ALA A 52 -3.85 -1.47 7.56
C ALA A 52 -5.30 -1.03 7.83
N LYS A 53 -5.92 -0.34 6.87
CA LYS A 53 -7.35 -0.03 6.83
C LYS A 53 -8.04 -1.00 5.88
N VAL A 54 -8.73 -1.99 6.46
CA VAL A 54 -9.53 -2.95 5.69
C VAL A 54 -10.79 -2.24 5.24
N SER A 55 -10.89 -1.92 3.95
CA SER A 55 -12.15 -1.46 3.38
C SER A 55 -12.97 -2.71 3.05
N SER A 56 -13.70 -3.21 4.04
CA SER A 56 -14.63 -4.31 3.83
C SER A 56 -15.89 -3.79 3.12
N GLN A 57 -15.78 -3.40 1.86
CA GLN A 57 -16.90 -3.68 0.96
C GLN A 57 -16.78 -5.14 0.56
N ALA A 58 -17.07 -6.01 1.52
CA ALA A 58 -17.44 -7.39 1.24
C ALA A 58 -18.79 -7.35 0.52
N ASN A 59 -18.77 -6.93 -0.75
CA ASN A 59 -19.86 -7.25 -1.65
C ASN A 59 -19.80 -8.76 -1.81
N GLU A 60 -20.89 -9.47 -1.49
CA GLU A 60 -21.07 -10.92 -1.59
C GLU A 60 -20.68 -11.56 -2.95
N ARG A 61 -20.22 -10.75 -3.92
CA ARG A 61 -19.87 -11.14 -5.28
C ARG A 61 -18.44 -10.81 -5.70
N ILE A 62 -17.64 -10.21 -4.83
CA ILE A 62 -16.26 -9.86 -5.15
C ILE A 62 -15.35 -10.74 -4.30
N ASP A 63 -14.74 -11.74 -4.93
CA ASP A 63 -13.72 -12.63 -4.34
C ASP A 63 -12.44 -11.88 -3.89
N VAL A 64 -12.45 -10.55 -3.91
CA VAL A 64 -11.31 -9.65 -3.74
C VAL A 64 -11.55 -8.73 -2.55
N ILE A 65 -10.68 -8.83 -1.55
CA ILE A 65 -10.59 -7.94 -0.40
C ILE A 65 -9.56 -6.86 -0.72
N HIS A 66 -9.93 -5.59 -0.53
CA HIS A 66 -9.03 -4.45 -0.65
C HIS A 66 -8.67 -3.90 0.73
N ILE A 67 -7.38 -3.82 1.01
CA ILE A 67 -6.81 -3.24 2.22
C ILE A 67 -5.93 -2.06 1.81
N ALA A 68 -6.23 -0.87 2.32
CA ALA A 68 -5.37 0.29 2.16
C ALA A 68 -4.34 0.32 3.29
N CYS A 69 -3.10 0.69 2.99
CA CYS A 69 -2.11 1.05 4.00
C CYS A 69 -2.11 2.58 4.14
N GLU A 70 -2.27 3.09 5.37
CA GLU A 70 -2.31 4.52 5.66
C GLU A 70 -1.30 4.90 6.74
N SER A 71 -0.55 5.98 6.52
CA SER A 71 0.34 6.58 7.51
C SER A 71 -0.03 8.04 7.71
N SER A 72 -0.30 8.44 8.97
CA SER A 72 -0.73 9.80 9.32
C SER A 72 -1.93 10.33 8.52
N GLY A 73 -2.87 9.44 8.16
CA GLY A 73 -4.07 9.80 7.37
C GLY A 73 -3.82 9.96 5.88
N MET A 74 -2.61 9.66 5.39
CA MET A 74 -2.30 9.57 3.96
C MET A 74 -2.20 8.12 3.54
N LYS A 75 -2.77 7.78 2.39
CA LYS A 75 -2.64 6.45 1.79
C LYS A 75 -1.22 6.26 1.24
N THR A 76 -0.53 5.26 1.76
CA THR A 76 0.84 4.88 1.37
C THR A 76 0.88 3.51 0.70
N GLY A 77 -0.25 2.84 0.53
CA GLY A 77 -0.26 1.56 -0.17
C GLY A 77 -1.63 0.96 -0.41
N ASP A 78 -1.63 -0.06 -1.25
CA ASP A 78 -2.78 -0.87 -1.64
C ASP A 78 -2.41 -2.34 -1.60
N ILE A 79 -3.26 -3.15 -0.99
CA ILE A 79 -3.18 -4.61 -0.98
C ILE A 79 -4.51 -5.15 -1.47
N PHE A 80 -4.46 -5.98 -2.50
CA PHE A 80 -5.61 -6.69 -3.05
C PHE A 80 -5.41 -8.18 -2.84
N ALA A 81 -6.30 -8.80 -2.08
CA ALA A 81 -6.26 -10.24 -1.81
C ALA A 81 -7.46 -10.90 -2.47
N ARG A 82 -7.23 -11.84 -3.38
CA ARG A 82 -8.26 -12.63 -4.04
C ARG A 82 -8.25 -14.06 -3.54
N GLN A 83 -9.40 -14.60 -3.16
CA GLN A 83 -9.54 -16.04 -2.94
C GLN A 83 -10.00 -16.72 -4.22
N ALA A 84 -9.31 -17.77 -4.64
CA ALA A 84 -9.71 -18.60 -5.78
C ALA A 84 -9.13 -20.01 -5.60
N ASP A 85 -9.88 -21.05 -5.98
CA ASP A 85 -9.36 -22.43 -6.11
C ASP A 85 -8.56 -22.97 -4.90
N GLY A 86 -9.00 -22.65 -3.68
CA GLY A 86 -8.34 -23.09 -2.44
C GLY A 86 -7.05 -22.35 -2.05
N ARG A 87 -6.71 -21.29 -2.79
CA ARG A 87 -5.59 -20.39 -2.51
C ARG A 87 -6.04 -18.94 -2.36
N VAL A 88 -5.13 -18.12 -1.86
CA VAL A 88 -5.29 -16.67 -1.73
C VAL A 88 -4.12 -16.01 -2.46
N ASP A 89 -4.45 -15.25 -3.49
CA ASP A 89 -3.51 -14.49 -4.30
C ASP A 89 -3.52 -13.04 -3.82
N ILE A 90 -2.38 -12.53 -3.35
CA ILE A 90 -2.23 -11.20 -2.77
C ILE A 90 -1.29 -10.39 -3.65
N ASN A 91 -1.76 -9.24 -4.11
CA ASN A 91 -0.96 -8.27 -4.86
C ASN A 91 -0.89 -6.98 -4.08
N TYR A 92 0.29 -6.36 -4.01
CA TYR A 92 0.48 -5.17 -3.21
C TYR A 92 1.36 -4.11 -3.90
N ARG A 93 1.10 -2.86 -3.52
CA ARG A 93 1.90 -1.68 -3.82
C ARG A 93 2.09 -0.89 -2.53
N LEU A 94 3.31 -0.64 -2.11
CA LEU A 94 3.66 0.12 -0.91
C LEU A 94 4.59 1.28 -1.30
N GLU A 95 4.43 2.43 -0.65
CA GLU A 95 5.22 3.67 -0.84
C GLU A 95 6.13 3.97 0.35
#